data_AF-A0A957SNM7-F1
#
_entry.id   AF-A0A957SNM7-F1
#
_cell.length_a   1.000
_cell.length_b   1.000
_cell.length_c   1.000
_cell.angle_alpha   90.00
_cell.angle_beta   90.00
_cell.angle_gamma   90.00
#
_symmetry.space_group_name_H-M   'P 1'
#
loop_
_entity.id
_entity.type
_entity.pdbx_description
1 polymer ?
#
loop_
_entity_poly.entity_id
_entity_poly.type
_entity_poly.pdbx_seq_one_letter_code
_entity_poly.pdbx_strand_id
1 'polypeptide(L)'
;MTTTAARVTAVQESFAQYISRISMRLALPTGGIVALLVILLNTDRSAVPLSDDLRSFVPVAFAYMLVTAGLLVIGITLIERAFRELQLSLVQGTLLAVLGSTAFTFWVVGDAMRLDTRKLLTLVVVILASGVYLTLIAIDDPQWWRVSFSYLGKLESNVNWLFNATLIFTGILLLIWYSYFMSDYRILLRHGIADARWAMVIRVGLLWIGVGVMIVGLF
;
A
#
# COMPACT_ATOMS: atom_id res chain seq x y z
N MET A 1 -48.11 14.94 1.80
CA MET A 1 -47.40 13.71 2.24
C MET A 1 -45.90 13.70 1.89
N THR A 2 -45.44 14.52 0.93
CA THR A 2 -44.03 14.62 0.51
C THR A 2 -43.10 15.36 1.50
N THR A 3 -43.61 16.30 2.30
CA THR A 3 -42.82 17.11 3.24
C THR A 3 -42.35 16.37 4.49
N THR A 4 -43.13 15.40 4.99
CA THR A 4 -42.77 14.63 6.19
C THR A 4 -41.67 13.61 5.90
N ALA A 5 -41.75 12.93 4.76
CA ALA A 5 -40.72 11.96 4.34
C ALA A 5 -39.35 12.63 4.12
N ALA A 6 -39.34 13.79 3.44
CA ALA A 6 -38.11 14.58 3.23
C ALA A 6 -37.47 15.07 4.53
N ARG A 7 -38.28 15.33 5.57
CA ARG A 7 -37.79 15.76 6.88
C ARG A 7 -37.16 14.62 7.67
N VAL A 8 -37.74 13.41 7.59
CA VAL A 8 -37.20 12.21 8.24
C VAL A 8 -35.86 11.80 7.62
N THR A 9 -35.75 11.82 6.29
CA THR A 9 -34.49 11.51 5.60
C THR A 9 -33.39 12.52 5.93
N ALA A 10 -33.71 13.82 5.96
CA ALA A 10 -32.74 14.87 6.32
C ALA A 10 -32.23 14.73 7.77
N VAL A 11 -33.09 14.36 8.71
CA VAL A 11 -32.69 14.10 10.10
C VAL A 11 -31.79 12.86 10.18
N GLN A 12 -32.12 11.79 9.46
CA GLN A 12 -31.33 10.56 9.45
C GLN A 12 -29.93 10.76 8.84
N GLU A 13 -29.82 11.53 7.75
CA GLU A 13 -28.53 11.93 7.18
C GLU A 13 -27.71 12.80 8.15
N SER A 14 -28.36 13.77 8.81
CA SER A 14 -27.69 14.62 9.81
C SER A 14 -27.14 13.79 10.98
N PHE A 15 -27.88 12.75 11.38
CA PHE A 15 -27.47 11.86 12.46
C PHE A 15 -26.30 10.98 12.03
N ALA A 16 -26.36 10.36 10.84
CA ALA A 16 -25.26 9.55 10.31
C ALA A 16 -23.95 10.37 10.16
N GLN A 17 -24.04 11.61 9.67
CA GLN A 17 -22.89 12.52 9.60
C GLN A 17 -22.33 12.83 10.99
N TYR A 18 -23.18 12.98 12.01
CA TYR A 18 -22.77 13.21 13.38
C TYR A 18 -22.03 12.00 13.98
N ILE A 19 -22.55 10.78 13.79
CA ILE A 19 -21.88 9.53 14.22
C ILE A 19 -20.49 9.41 13.59
N SER A 20 -20.39 9.67 12.28
CA SER A 20 -19.14 9.61 11.54
C SER A 20 -18.11 10.60 12.10
N ARG A 21 -18.51 11.85 12.37
CA ARG A 21 -17.62 12.88 12.92
C ARG A 21 -17.08 12.52 14.31
N ILE A 22 -17.91 11.96 15.19
CA ILE A 22 -17.47 11.53 16.53
C ILE A 22 -16.51 10.35 16.42
N SER A 23 -16.87 9.35 15.62
CA SER A 23 -16.04 8.16 15.41
C SER A 23 -14.66 8.55 14.86
N MET A 24 -14.62 9.47 13.89
CA MET A 24 -13.37 9.99 13.31
C MET A 24 -12.52 10.73 14.35
N ARG A 25 -13.13 11.58 15.19
CA ARG A 25 -12.43 12.33 16.23
C ARG A 25 -11.82 11.45 17.33
N LEU A 26 -12.40 10.27 17.57
CA LEU A 26 -11.88 9.31 18.56
C LEU A 26 -10.89 8.33 17.95
N ALA A 27 -11.12 7.87 16.72
CA ALA A 27 -10.28 6.91 16.02
C ALA A 27 -8.89 7.48 15.65
N LEU A 28 -8.83 8.75 15.23
CA LEU A 28 -7.57 9.40 14.86
C LEU A 28 -6.55 9.47 16.02
N PRO A 29 -6.88 10.02 17.20
CA PRO A 29 -5.93 10.11 18.29
C PRO A 29 -5.56 8.74 18.87
N THR A 30 -6.52 7.80 18.96
CA THR A 30 -6.25 6.44 19.47
C THR A 30 -5.32 5.67 18.54
N GLY A 31 -5.56 5.72 17.23
CA GLY A 31 -4.65 5.18 16.22
C GLY A 31 -3.27 5.83 16.29
N GLY A 32 -3.20 7.16 16.42
CA GLY A 32 -1.94 7.89 16.56
C GLY A 32 -1.13 7.48 17.80
N ILE A 33 -1.79 7.34 18.95
CA ILE A 33 -1.16 6.86 20.19
C ILE A 33 -0.61 5.44 19.99
N VAL A 34 -1.38 4.54 19.39
CA VAL A 34 -0.93 3.18 19.14
C VAL A 34 0.22 3.12 18.14
N ALA A 35 0.16 3.92 17.06
CA ALA A 35 1.28 4.04 16.13
C ALA A 35 2.56 4.47 16.85
N LEU A 36 2.48 5.53 17.67
CA LEU A 36 3.62 6.00 18.47
C LEU A 36 4.13 4.93 19.43
N LEU A 37 3.25 4.26 20.16
CA LEU A 37 3.64 3.18 21.08
C LEU A 37 4.32 2.03 20.34
N VAL A 38 3.79 1.58 19.20
CA VAL A 38 4.39 0.50 18.42
C VAL A 38 5.75 0.91 17.87
N ILE A 39 5.90 2.13 17.38
CA ILE A 39 7.20 2.65 16.93
C ILE A 39 8.18 2.64 18.11
N LEU A 40 7.84 3.30 19.23
CA LEU A 40 8.70 3.40 20.40
C LEU A 40 9.13 2.04 20.96
N LEU A 41 8.21 1.07 21.00
CA LEU A 41 8.48 -0.28 21.50
C LEU A 41 9.28 -1.16 20.52
N ASN A 42 9.35 -0.79 19.24
CA ASN A 42 10.03 -1.58 18.20
C ASN A 42 11.18 -0.84 17.51
N THR A 43 11.54 0.38 17.94
CA THR A 43 12.64 1.18 17.37
C THR A 43 13.92 0.36 17.24
N ASP A 44 14.33 -0.36 18.28
CA ASP A 44 15.57 -1.13 18.30
C ASP A 44 15.53 -2.40 17.43
N ARG A 45 14.34 -2.79 16.96
CA ARG A 45 14.12 -3.96 16.11
C ARG A 45 13.92 -3.57 14.64
N SER A 46 13.91 -2.27 14.34
CA SER A 46 13.66 -1.79 12.99
C SER A 46 14.88 -2.04 12.10
N ALA A 47 14.67 -2.79 11.02
CA ALA A 47 15.71 -3.04 10.02
C ALA A 47 15.93 -1.83 9.10
N VAL A 48 14.98 -0.89 9.08
CA VAL A 48 15.05 0.37 8.33
C VAL A 48 15.49 1.46 9.30
N PRO A 49 16.71 2.00 9.19
CA PRO A 49 17.08 3.17 9.98
C PRO A 49 16.23 4.36 9.52
N LEU A 50 15.20 4.68 10.32
CA LEU A 50 14.22 5.73 10.05
C LEU A 50 14.87 7.12 9.84
N SER A 51 16.12 7.30 10.28
CA SER A 51 16.87 8.55 10.20
C SER A 51 17.94 8.61 9.10
N ASP A 52 18.48 7.48 8.64
CA ASP A 52 19.77 7.50 7.92
C ASP A 52 19.64 7.39 6.40
N ASP A 53 18.53 6.86 5.88
CA ASP A 53 18.30 6.71 4.43
C ASP A 53 16.89 7.15 4.00
N LEU A 54 16.67 8.47 4.00
CA LEU A 54 15.40 9.08 3.57
C LEU A 54 15.02 8.71 2.12
N ARG A 55 16.01 8.42 1.27
CA ARG A 55 15.81 8.07 -0.15
C ARG A 55 15.07 6.74 -0.30
N SER A 56 15.37 5.78 0.57
CA SER A 56 14.68 4.50 0.61
C SER A 56 13.40 4.56 1.45
N PHE A 57 13.38 5.40 2.49
CA PHE A 57 12.23 5.50 3.39
C PHE A 57 10.97 6.01 2.70
N VAL A 58 11.04 7.13 1.97
CA VAL A 58 9.85 7.79 1.40
C VAL A 58 9.10 6.88 0.42
N PRO A 59 9.74 6.25 -0.59
CA PRO A 59 9.05 5.37 -1.52
C PRO A 59 8.45 4.14 -0.83
N VAL A 60 9.16 3.56 0.15
CA VAL A 60 8.67 2.38 0.88
C VAL A 60 7.48 2.74 1.77
N ALA A 61 7.53 3.87 2.49
CA ALA A 61 6.41 4.36 3.28
C ALA A 61 5.18 4.64 2.41
N PHE A 62 5.39 5.24 1.23
CA PHE A 62 4.32 5.48 0.27
C PHE A 62 3.72 4.18 -0.27
N ALA A 63 4.55 3.18 -0.56
CA ALA A 63 4.08 1.86 -0.99
C ALA A 63 3.24 1.16 0.11
N TYR A 64 3.69 1.20 1.36
CA TYR A 64 2.89 0.71 2.50
C TYR A 64 1.56 1.45 2.61
N MET A 65 1.57 2.78 2.48
CA MET A 65 0.35 3.59 2.49
C MET A 65 -0.64 3.13 1.42
N LEU A 66 -0.20 2.95 0.17
CA LEU A 66 -1.05 2.51 -0.92
C LEU A 66 -1.65 1.13 -0.69
N VAL A 67 -0.81 0.14 -0.33
CA VAL A 67 -1.26 -1.24 -0.13
C VAL A 67 -2.23 -1.34 1.06
N THR A 68 -1.90 -0.69 2.18
CA THR A 68 -2.73 -0.75 3.39
C THR A 68 -4.02 0.06 3.23
N ALA A 69 -3.99 1.20 2.54
CA ALA A 69 -5.20 1.94 2.20
C ALA A 69 -6.12 1.11 1.29
N GLY A 70 -5.57 0.44 0.27
CA GLY A 70 -6.33 -0.46 -0.59
C GLY A 70 -6.98 -1.62 0.18
N LEU A 71 -6.20 -2.28 1.05
CA LEU A 71 -6.71 -3.33 1.94
C LEU A 71 -7.82 -2.82 2.87
N LEU A 72 -7.67 -1.61 3.40
CA LEU A 72 -8.68 -1.00 4.27
C LEU A 72 -9.98 -0.70 3.52
N VAL A 73 -9.89 -0.14 2.31
CA VAL A 73 -11.07 0.10 1.46
C VAL A 73 -11.77 -1.21 1.10
N ILE A 74 -11.02 -2.24 0.69
CA ILE A 74 -11.58 -3.56 0.40
C ILE A 74 -12.22 -4.17 1.66
N GLY A 75 -11.55 -4.09 2.80
CA GLY A 75 -12.05 -4.62 4.07
C GLY A 75 -13.35 -3.95 4.51
N ILE A 76 -13.40 -2.62 4.49
CA ILE A 76 -14.61 -1.85 4.86
C ILE A 76 -15.75 -2.18 3.91
N THR A 77 -15.51 -2.17 2.59
CA THR A 77 -16.57 -2.47 1.60
C THR A 77 -17.10 -3.90 1.72
N LEU A 78 -16.26 -4.88 2.08
CA LEU A 78 -16.71 -6.24 2.36
C LEU A 78 -17.55 -6.33 3.62
N ILE A 79 -17.14 -5.65 4.70
CA ILE A 79 -17.91 -5.59 5.96
C ILE A 79 -19.27 -4.92 5.72
N GLU A 80 -19.31 -3.80 5.01
CA GLU A 80 -20.55 -3.10 4.65
C GLU A 80 -21.50 -4.00 3.84
N ARG A 81 -20.95 -4.80 2.92
CA ARG A 81 -21.75 -5.75 2.12
C ARG A 81 -22.24 -6.92 2.95
N ALA A 82 -21.41 -7.47 3.83
CA ALA A 82 -21.73 -8.64 4.66
C ALA A 82 -22.75 -8.32 5.76
N PHE A 83 -22.67 -7.12 6.34
CA PHE A 83 -23.49 -6.69 7.48
C PHE A 83 -24.42 -5.54 7.12
N ARG A 84 -24.96 -5.53 5.89
CA ARG A 84 -25.80 -4.43 5.38
C ARG A 84 -27.00 -4.10 6.29
N GLU A 85 -27.63 -5.12 6.87
CA GLU A 85 -28.81 -4.98 7.74
C GLU A 85 -28.46 -4.79 9.23
N LEU A 86 -27.17 -4.77 9.58
CA LEU A 86 -26.74 -4.64 10.97
C LEU A 86 -26.93 -3.20 11.45
N GLN A 87 -27.97 -2.99 12.24
CA GLN A 87 -28.21 -1.70 12.89
C GLN A 87 -27.39 -1.61 14.18
N LEU A 88 -26.30 -0.85 14.14
CA LEU A 88 -25.49 -0.55 15.31
C LEU A 88 -26.01 0.71 16.01
N SER A 89 -26.12 0.66 17.33
CA SER A 89 -26.31 1.89 18.11
C SER A 89 -25.08 2.79 18.03
N LEU A 90 -25.25 4.09 18.36
CA LEU A 90 -24.16 5.08 18.35
C LEU A 90 -22.90 4.59 19.09
N VAL A 91 -23.10 4.01 20.29
CA VAL A 91 -22.01 3.53 21.14
C VAL A 91 -21.31 2.33 20.50
N GLN A 92 -22.08 1.37 19.98
CA GLN A 92 -21.54 0.15 19.37
C GLN A 92 -20.75 0.47 18.09
N GLY A 93 -21.30 1.31 17.21
CA GLY A 93 -20.63 1.71 15.97
C GLY A 93 -19.33 2.47 16.23
N THR A 94 -19.35 3.42 17.17
CA THR A 94 -18.16 4.18 17.56
C THR A 94 -17.09 3.26 18.17
N LEU A 95 -17.49 2.35 19.05
CA LEU A 95 -16.57 1.39 19.68
C LEU A 95 -15.89 0.50 18.63
N LEU A 96 -16.67 -0.06 17.70
CA LEU A 96 -16.13 -0.91 16.63
C LEU A 96 -15.20 -0.14 15.70
N ALA A 97 -15.56 1.11 15.34
CA ALA A 97 -14.70 1.95 14.51
C ALA A 97 -13.35 2.25 15.19
N VAL A 98 -13.36 2.57 16.49
CA VAL A 98 -12.14 2.84 17.27
C VAL A 98 -11.31 1.56 17.44
N LEU A 99 -11.92 0.45 17.83
CA LEU A 99 -11.19 -0.81 17.99
C LEU A 99 -10.61 -1.31 16.66
N GLY A 100 -11.40 -1.24 15.59
CA GLY A 100 -10.97 -1.65 14.25
C GLY A 100 -9.82 -0.79 13.74
N SER A 101 -9.93 0.54 13.82
CA SER A 101 -8.85 1.44 13.39
C SER A 101 -7.58 1.26 14.22
N THR A 102 -7.72 1.06 15.53
CA THR A 102 -6.60 0.85 16.45
C THR A 102 -5.89 -0.47 16.17
N ALA A 103 -6.64 -1.56 16.04
CA ALA A 103 -6.10 -2.88 15.72
C ALA A 103 -5.41 -2.90 14.34
N PHE A 104 -6.03 -2.24 13.35
CA PHE A 104 -5.45 -2.11 12.02
C PHE A 104 -4.15 -1.29 12.04
N THR A 105 -4.12 -0.17 12.77
CA THR A 105 -2.92 0.65 12.92
C THR A 105 -1.81 -0.10 13.63
N PHE A 106 -2.13 -0.83 14.71
CA PHE A 106 -1.19 -1.70 15.41
C PHE A 106 -0.55 -2.72 14.46
N TRP A 107 -1.37 -3.39 13.64
CA TRP A 107 -0.91 -4.37 12.67
C TRP A 107 -0.02 -3.75 11.60
N VAL A 108 -0.46 -2.67 10.94
CA VAL A 108 0.29 -2.02 9.86
C VAL A 108 1.64 -1.49 10.35
N VAL A 109 1.64 -0.74 11.45
CA VAL A 109 2.87 -0.14 11.97
C VAL A 109 3.81 -1.23 12.48
N GLY A 110 3.27 -2.25 13.15
CA GLY A 110 4.06 -3.38 13.63
C GLY A 110 4.69 -4.20 12.50
N ASP A 111 3.97 -4.39 11.40
CA ASP A 111 4.48 -5.06 10.21
C ASP A 111 5.58 -4.24 9.51
N ALA A 112 5.35 -2.94 9.35
CA ALA A 112 6.29 -2.00 8.74
C ALA A 112 7.60 -1.87 9.53
N MET A 113 7.56 -1.95 10.86
CA MET A 113 8.78 -1.95 11.70
C MET A 113 9.63 -3.22 11.51
N ARG A 114 9.07 -4.31 10.96
CA ARG A 114 9.75 -5.60 10.78
C ARG A 114 10.01 -5.89 9.31
N LEU A 115 10.37 -4.84 8.56
CA LEU A 115 10.59 -4.90 7.12
C LEU A 115 11.89 -5.67 6.83
N ASP A 116 11.83 -6.62 5.90
CA ASP A 116 12.98 -7.38 5.45
C ASP A 116 13.01 -7.47 3.91
N THR A 117 14.06 -8.08 3.36
CA THR A 117 14.21 -8.29 1.92
C THR A 117 13.00 -8.99 1.29
N ARG A 118 12.38 -9.94 1.98
CA ARG A 118 11.25 -10.71 1.45
C ARG A 118 9.99 -9.86 1.41
N LYS A 119 9.66 -9.17 2.50
CA LYS A 119 8.50 -8.27 2.60
C LYS A 119 8.59 -7.14 1.60
N LEU A 120 9.77 -6.57 1.40
CA LEU A 120 9.96 -5.52 0.41
C LEU A 120 9.73 -6.04 -1.02
N LEU A 121 10.16 -7.27 -1.33
CA LEU A 121 9.81 -7.92 -2.61
C LEU A 121 8.31 -8.15 -2.74
N THR A 122 7.65 -8.63 -1.68
CA THR A 122 6.19 -8.79 -1.66
C THR A 122 5.50 -7.46 -1.93
N LEU A 123 5.97 -6.37 -1.33
CA LEU A 123 5.42 -5.04 -1.54
C LEU A 123 5.57 -4.58 -3.00
N VAL A 124 6.76 -4.80 -3.60
CA VAL A 124 7.00 -4.55 -5.04
C VAL A 124 5.98 -5.31 -5.90
N VAL A 125 5.81 -6.62 -5.66
CA VAL A 125 4.91 -7.46 -6.45
C VAL A 125 3.46 -7.03 -6.28
N VAL A 126 3.03 -6.71 -5.06
CA VAL A 126 1.65 -6.25 -4.78
C VAL A 126 1.39 -4.90 -5.43
N ILE A 127 2.32 -3.95 -5.36
CA ILE A 127 2.19 -2.63 -6.02
C ILE A 127 2.09 -2.81 -7.54
N LEU A 128 2.97 -3.60 -8.14
CA LEU A 128 2.93 -3.86 -9.58
C LEU A 128 1.60 -4.51 -9.99
N ALA A 129 1.22 -5.60 -9.32
CA ALA A 129 0.01 -6.34 -9.65
C ALA A 129 -1.25 -5.50 -9.45
N SER A 130 -1.34 -4.76 -8.34
CA SER A 130 -2.50 -3.90 -8.06
C SER A 130 -2.59 -2.72 -9.02
N GLY A 131 -1.47 -2.06 -9.35
CA GLY A 131 -1.48 -0.96 -10.31
C GLY A 131 -1.86 -1.42 -11.72
N VAL A 132 -1.33 -2.56 -12.18
CA VAL A 132 -1.75 -3.17 -13.45
C VAL A 132 -3.23 -3.53 -13.42
N TYR A 133 -3.71 -4.14 -12.34
CA TYR A 133 -5.12 -4.48 -12.19
C TYR A 133 -6.04 -3.25 -12.18
N LEU A 134 -5.63 -2.17 -11.52
CA LEU A 134 -6.37 -0.90 -11.51
C LEU A 134 -6.45 -0.29 -12.92
N THR A 135 -5.36 -0.33 -13.69
CA THR A 135 -5.39 0.06 -15.11
C THR A 135 -6.39 -0.79 -15.89
N LEU A 136 -6.40 -2.12 -15.67
CA LEU A 136 -7.31 -3.04 -16.39
C LEU A 136 -8.79 -2.82 -16.08
N ILE A 137 -9.15 -2.33 -14.90
CA ILE A 137 -10.55 -2.01 -14.58
C ILE A 137 -10.95 -0.63 -15.10
N ALA A 138 -10.00 0.30 -15.15
CA ALA A 138 -10.27 1.69 -15.52
C ALA A 138 -10.19 1.93 -17.04
N ILE A 139 -9.67 0.98 -17.81
CA ILE A 139 -9.54 1.08 -19.27
C ILE A 139 -10.89 0.86 -19.97
N ASP A 140 -11.19 1.72 -20.93
CA ASP A 140 -12.42 1.61 -21.74
C ASP A 140 -12.27 0.66 -22.95
N ASP A 141 -11.04 0.45 -23.43
CA ASP A 141 -10.73 -0.42 -24.57
C ASP A 141 -10.32 -1.85 -24.13
N PRO A 142 -11.13 -2.89 -24.45
CA PRO A 142 -10.83 -4.28 -24.13
C PRO A 142 -9.56 -4.84 -24.82
N GLN A 143 -9.07 -4.20 -25.88
CA GLN A 143 -7.89 -4.62 -26.65
C GLN A 143 -6.62 -3.86 -26.25
N TRP A 144 -6.71 -2.94 -25.29
CA TRP A 144 -5.58 -2.13 -24.80
C TRP A 144 -4.35 -2.97 -24.47
N TRP A 145 -4.51 -4.15 -23.86
CA TRP A 145 -3.37 -5.01 -23.49
C TRP A 145 -2.53 -5.42 -24.69
N ARG A 146 -3.14 -5.73 -25.85
CA ARG A 146 -2.37 -6.09 -27.06
C ARG A 146 -1.50 -4.93 -27.50
N VAL A 147 -2.05 -3.74 -27.43
CA VAL A 147 -1.40 -2.50 -27.87
C VAL A 147 -0.32 -2.09 -26.87
N SER A 148 -0.62 -2.11 -25.57
CA SER A 148 0.32 -1.72 -24.51
C SER A 148 1.50 -2.66 -24.37
N PHE A 149 1.33 -3.96 -24.60
CA PHE A 149 2.47 -4.89 -24.65
C PHE A 149 3.28 -4.77 -25.95
N SER A 150 2.67 -4.33 -27.05
CA SER A 150 3.36 -4.16 -28.34
C SER A 150 4.07 -2.81 -28.46
N TYR A 151 3.51 -1.75 -27.89
CA TYR A 151 4.00 -0.37 -27.98
C TYR A 151 4.52 0.19 -26.65
N LEU A 152 4.55 -0.62 -25.58
CA LEU A 152 5.17 -0.29 -24.29
C LEU A 152 4.72 1.07 -23.76
N GLY A 153 3.40 1.29 -23.59
CA GLY A 153 2.82 2.51 -22.97
C GLY A 153 2.63 3.72 -23.89
N LYS A 154 3.14 3.69 -25.13
CA LYS A 154 3.27 4.87 -26.02
C LYS A 154 2.03 5.44 -26.70
N LEU A 155 0.86 4.79 -26.63
CA LEU A 155 -0.30 5.14 -27.48
C LEU A 155 -1.46 5.69 -26.66
N GLU A 156 -1.90 6.92 -26.95
CA GLU A 156 -2.94 7.64 -26.19
C GLU A 156 -4.11 6.77 -25.71
N SER A 157 -4.21 6.59 -24.40
CA SER A 157 -5.39 6.03 -23.73
C SER A 157 -5.70 6.85 -22.47
N ASN A 158 -6.92 6.71 -21.96
CA ASN A 158 -7.38 7.39 -20.75
C ASN A 158 -6.59 7.01 -19.49
N VAL A 159 -5.93 5.84 -19.46
CA VAL A 159 -5.28 5.30 -18.25
C VAL A 159 -3.80 4.91 -18.42
N ASN A 160 -3.16 5.21 -19.56
CA ASN A 160 -1.73 4.92 -19.74
C ASN A 160 -0.87 5.54 -18.65
N TRP A 161 -1.18 6.76 -18.23
CA TRP A 161 -0.44 7.45 -17.19
C TRP A 161 -0.41 6.64 -15.87
N LEU A 162 -1.49 5.94 -15.53
CA LEU A 162 -1.60 5.14 -14.30
C LEU A 162 -0.72 3.89 -14.39
N PHE A 163 -0.74 3.21 -15.53
CA PHE A 163 0.12 2.06 -15.79
C PHE A 163 1.60 2.45 -15.76
N ASN A 164 1.95 3.52 -16.47
CA ASN A 164 3.30 4.04 -16.57
C ASN A 164 3.84 4.50 -15.22
N ALA A 165 3.04 5.24 -14.44
CA ALA A 165 3.39 5.63 -13.07
C ALA A 165 3.61 4.40 -12.18
N THR A 166 2.80 3.34 -12.33
CA THR A 166 2.99 2.08 -11.61
C THR A 166 4.34 1.44 -11.96
N LEU A 167 4.71 1.39 -13.24
CA LEU A 167 6.00 0.84 -13.67
C LEU A 167 7.18 1.65 -13.15
N ILE A 168 7.13 2.99 -13.26
CA ILE A 168 8.18 3.86 -12.72
C ILE A 168 8.35 3.61 -11.22
N PHE A 169 7.24 3.63 -10.47
CA PHE A 169 7.28 3.45 -9.03
C PHE A 169 7.74 2.05 -8.62
N THR A 170 7.32 1.01 -9.35
CA THR A 170 7.82 -0.37 -9.16
C THR A 170 9.32 -0.46 -9.41
N GLY A 171 9.84 0.20 -10.45
CA GLY A 171 11.27 0.27 -10.74
C GLY A 171 12.06 0.90 -9.60
N ILE A 172 11.56 2.00 -9.02
CA ILE A 172 12.16 2.63 -7.82
C ILE A 172 12.20 1.64 -6.65
N LEU A 173 11.08 0.96 -6.35
CA LEU A 173 11.03 -0.01 -5.26
C LEU A 173 11.94 -1.23 -5.50
N LEU A 174 12.10 -1.67 -6.75
CA LEU A 174 13.05 -2.73 -7.13
C LEU A 174 14.50 -2.33 -6.87
N LEU A 175 14.87 -1.07 -7.16
CA LEU A 175 16.21 -0.56 -6.88
C LEU A 175 16.50 -0.48 -5.38
N ILE A 176 15.49 -0.09 -4.58
CA ILE A 176 15.58 -0.12 -3.11
C ILE A 176 15.73 -1.57 -2.65
N TRP A 177 14.85 -2.47 -3.10
CA TRP A 177 14.89 -3.89 -2.77
C TRP A 177 16.24 -4.55 -3.08
N TYR A 178 16.82 -4.23 -4.24
CA TYR A 178 18.13 -4.74 -4.64
C TYR A 178 19.21 -4.43 -3.59
N SER A 179 19.17 -3.26 -2.93
CA SER A 179 20.16 -2.90 -1.91
C SER A 179 20.09 -3.80 -0.67
N TYR A 180 18.87 -4.16 -0.24
CA TYR A 180 18.61 -5.11 0.85
C TYR A 180 19.03 -6.52 0.45
N PHE A 181 18.61 -6.97 -0.73
CA PHE A 181 19.00 -8.26 -1.26
C PHE A 181 20.52 -8.44 -1.33
N MET A 182 21.24 -7.41 -1.79
CA MET A 182 22.69 -7.47 -1.89
C MET A 182 23.39 -7.36 -0.54
N SER A 183 22.73 -6.79 0.48
CA SER A 183 23.18 -6.87 1.87
C SER A 183 23.12 -8.30 2.38
N ASP A 184 21.99 -8.98 2.20
CA ASP A 184 21.81 -10.37 2.59
C ASP A 184 22.73 -11.32 1.82
N TYR A 185 22.90 -11.08 0.51
CA TYR A 185 23.81 -11.86 -0.33
C TYR A 185 25.27 -11.75 0.16
N ARG A 186 25.69 -10.58 0.65
CA ARG A 186 27.03 -10.41 1.25
C ARG A 186 27.21 -11.23 2.52
N ILE A 187 26.15 -11.44 3.31
CA ILE A 187 26.19 -12.32 4.47
C ILE A 187 26.40 -13.78 4.02
N LEU A 188 25.70 -14.21 2.95
CA LEU A 188 25.88 -15.54 2.37
C LEU A 188 27.29 -15.77 1.81
N LEU A 189 27.91 -14.75 1.21
CA LEU A 189 29.30 -14.79 0.76
C LEU A 189 30.27 -15.00 1.93
N ARG A 190 30.07 -14.27 3.05
CA ARG A 190 30.92 -14.39 4.24
C ARG A 190 30.87 -15.78 4.88
N HIS A 191 29.73 -16.46 4.77
CA HIS A 191 29.57 -17.83 5.27
C HIS A 191 29.97 -18.91 4.27
N GLY A 192 30.47 -18.54 3.09
CA GLY A 192 30.90 -19.52 2.06
C GLY A 192 29.74 -20.29 1.41
N ILE A 193 28.49 -19.83 1.60
CA ILE A 193 27.28 -20.46 1.04
C ILE A 193 27.08 -19.99 -0.40
N ALA A 194 27.47 -18.76 -0.71
CA ALA A 194 27.34 -18.15 -2.02
C ALA A 194 28.71 -17.90 -2.69
N ASP A 195 28.69 -17.89 -4.01
CA ASP A 195 29.86 -17.72 -4.87
C ASP A 195 30.06 -16.23 -5.23
N ALA A 196 31.28 -15.72 -5.06
CA ALA A 196 31.62 -14.33 -5.39
C ALA A 196 31.50 -14.03 -6.90
N ARG A 197 31.72 -15.03 -7.75
CA ARG A 197 31.61 -14.90 -9.22
C ARG A 197 30.22 -14.44 -9.67
N TRP A 198 29.18 -14.96 -9.02
CA TRP A 198 27.79 -14.66 -9.35
C TRP A 198 27.32 -13.34 -8.74
N ALA A 199 28.04 -12.81 -7.75
CA ALA A 199 27.69 -11.54 -7.11
C ALA A 199 27.60 -10.39 -8.12
N MET A 200 28.54 -10.32 -9.07
CA MET A 200 28.55 -9.28 -10.10
C MET A 200 27.41 -9.46 -11.10
N VAL A 201 27.15 -10.69 -11.55
CA VAL A 201 26.09 -11.01 -12.49
C VAL A 201 24.72 -10.68 -11.89
N ILE A 202 24.47 -11.11 -10.65
CA ILE A 202 23.23 -10.83 -9.93
C ILE A 202 23.06 -9.34 -9.72
N ARG A 203 24.12 -8.65 -9.28
CA ARG A 203 24.12 -7.20 -9.08
C ARG A 203 23.72 -6.44 -10.35
N VAL A 204 24.39 -6.73 -11.45
CA VAL A 204 24.16 -6.06 -12.73
C VAL A 204 22.76 -6.42 -13.24
N GLY A 205 22.36 -7.70 -13.19
CA GLY A 205 21.04 -8.16 -13.61
C GLY A 205 19.90 -7.48 -12.86
N LEU A 206 19.97 -7.39 -11.53
CA LEU A 206 18.93 -6.76 -10.72
C LEU A 206 18.83 -5.25 -10.96
N LEU A 207 19.96 -4.55 -11.14
CA LEU A 207 19.97 -3.14 -11.51
C LEU A 207 19.32 -2.91 -12.87
N TRP A 208 19.65 -3.73 -13.87
CA TRP A 208 19.03 -3.66 -15.19
C TRP A 208 17.54 -3.94 -15.17
N ILE A 209 17.07 -4.86 -14.33
CA ILE A 209 15.63 -5.11 -14.16
C ILE A 209 14.95 -3.87 -13.59
N GLY A 210 15.45 -3.31 -12.49
CA GLY A 210 14.85 -2.12 -11.86
C GLY A 210 14.83 -0.90 -12.79
N VAL A 211 15.97 -0.60 -13.42
CA VAL A 211 16.09 0.50 -14.39
C VAL A 211 15.24 0.23 -15.64
N GLY A 212 15.27 -1.00 -16.16
CA GLY A 212 14.51 -1.38 -17.34
C GLY A 212 13.01 -1.20 -17.16
N VAL A 213 12.46 -1.67 -16.03
CA VAL A 213 11.05 -1.46 -15.67
C VAL A 213 10.71 0.03 -15.58
N MET A 214 11.59 0.82 -14.97
CA MET A 214 11.39 2.27 -14.86
C MET A 214 11.40 2.96 -16.24
N ILE A 215 12.32 2.58 -17.12
CA ILE A 215 12.41 3.11 -18.49
C ILE A 215 11.16 2.76 -19.29
N VAL A 216 10.64 1.53 -19.16
CA VAL A 216 9.38 1.16 -19.83
C VAL A 216 8.25 2.10 -19.40
N GLY A 217 8.17 2.44 -18.11
CA GLY A 217 7.15 3.38 -17.64
C GLY A 217 7.34 4.84 -18.09
N LEU A 218 8.48 5.23 -18.66
CA LEU A 218 8.69 6.57 -19.21
C LEU A 218 8.08 6.76 -20.61
N PHE A 219 7.70 5.66 -21.26
CA PHE A 219 7.17 5.63 -22.62
C PHE A 219 5.68 5.33 -22.63
#